data_AF-A0A947TIZ1-F1
#
_entry.id   AF-A0A947TIZ1-F1
#
_cell.length_a   1.000
_cell.length_b   1.000
_cell.length_c   1.000
_cell.angle_alpha   90.00
_cell.angle_beta   90.00
_cell.angle_gamma   90.00
#
_symmetry.space_group_name_H-M   'P 1'
#
loop_
_entity.id
_entity.type
_entity.pdbx_description
1 polymer ?
#
loop_
_entity_poly.entity_id
_entity_poly.type
_entity_poly.pdbx_seq_one_letter_code
_entity_poly.pdbx_strand_id
1 'polypeptide(L)' 'LGEIKVQESRGAAGHKGVQSIINHLGINDFNRIRIGIKPEKNNIETEKFVMQKFTNDEEEVLKEIIERAAQITIATL' A
#
# COMPACT_ATOMS: atom_id res chain seq x y z
N LEU A 1 -2.28 -1.91 -10.85
CA LEU A 1 -1.21 -2.33 -9.92
C LEU A 1 -0.01 -1.43 -10.14
N GLY A 2 0.59 -0.87 -9.08
CA GLY A 2 1.87 -0.15 -9.17
C GLY A 2 1.86 1.37 -9.00
N GLU A 3 0.73 1.98 -8.66
CA GLU A 3 0.73 3.40 -8.27
C GLU A 3 1.44 3.55 -6.90
N ILE A 4 2.60 4.21 -6.88
CA ILE A 4 3.35 4.49 -5.65
C ILE A 4 3.06 5.91 -5.18
N LYS A 5 2.68 6.06 -3.91
CA LYS A 5 2.44 7.35 -3.26
C LYS A 5 3.22 7.44 -1.95
N VAL A 6 4.02 8.49 -1.78
CA VAL A 6 4.58 8.88 -0.48
C VAL A 6 3.53 9.73 0.25
N GLN A 7 3.24 9.39 1.50
CA GLN A 7 2.26 10.11 2.31
C GLN A 7 2.84 10.42 3.69
N GLU A 8 2.62 11.66 4.13
CA GLU A 8 2.97 12.19 5.44
C GLU A 8 1.68 12.61 6.17
N SER A 9 1.64 12.38 7.48
CA SER A 9 0.58 12.83 8.42
C SER A 9 -0.87 12.60 7.93
N ARG A 10 -1.15 11.45 7.31
CA ARG A 10 -2.45 11.13 6.71
C ARG A 10 -3.19 10.01 7.45
N GLY A 11 -4.52 10.05 7.49
CA GLY A 11 -5.36 8.98 8.04
C GLY A 11 -5.27 7.64 7.29
N ALA A 12 -5.88 6.58 7.83
CA ALA A 12 -5.71 5.20 7.36
C ALA A 12 -6.30 4.88 5.97
N ALA A 13 -7.19 5.73 5.43
CA ALA A 13 -7.80 5.56 4.10
C ALA A 13 -8.41 4.15 3.88
N GLY A 14 -9.08 3.59 4.90
CA GLY A 14 -9.71 2.27 4.86
C GLY A 14 -8.79 1.08 5.15
N HIS A 15 -7.48 1.30 5.36
CA HIS A 15 -6.54 0.23 5.68
C HIS A 15 -6.57 -0.13 7.17
N LYS A 16 -7.16 -1.27 7.54
CA LYS A 16 -7.31 -1.72 8.94
C LYS A 16 -5.97 -1.81 9.70
N GLY A 17 -4.89 -2.26 9.07
CA GLY A 17 -3.55 -2.30 9.68
C GLY A 17 -2.99 -0.91 10.06
N VAL A 18 -3.00 0.04 9.13
CA VAL A 18 -2.62 1.44 9.39
C VAL A 18 -3.51 2.08 10.46
N GLN A 19 -4.82 1.79 10.44
CA GLN A 19 -5.72 2.27 11.49
C GLN A 19 -5.33 1.72 12.85
N SER A 20 -4.93 0.45 12.94
CA SER A 20 -4.41 -0.13 14.18
C SER A 20 -3.16 0.62 14.66
N ILE A 21 -2.19 0.89 13.77
CA ILE A 21 -0.98 1.65 14.11
C ILE A 21 -1.33 3.03 14.67
N ILE A 22 -2.19 3.79 13.98
CA ILE A 22 -2.65 5.11 14.43
C ILE A 22 -3.31 5.02 15.81
N ASN A 23 -4.17 4.03 16.02
CA ASN A 23 -4.87 3.84 17.30
C ASN A 23 -3.89 3.57 18.45
N HIS A 24 -2.83 2.79 18.22
CA HIS A 24 -1.85 2.44 19.24
C HIS A 24 -0.84 3.56 19.52
N LEU A 25 -0.48 4.33 18.49
CA LEU A 25 0.44 5.46 18.63
C LEU A 25 -0.26 6.73 19.14
N GLY A 26 -1.58 6.85 18.94
CA GLY A 26 -2.35 8.07 19.24
C GLY A 26 -2.08 9.22 18.26
N ILE A 27 -1.21 9.00 17.27
CA ILE A 27 -0.81 9.97 16.25
C ILE A 27 -0.88 9.32 14.87
N ASN A 28 -1.01 10.16 13.84
CA ASN A 28 -0.88 9.76 12.44
C ASN A 28 0.31 10.42 11.75
N ASP A 29 1.18 11.07 12.53
CA ASP A 29 2.33 11.84 12.06
C ASP A 29 3.52 10.92 11.78
N PHE A 30 3.39 10.13 10.71
CA PHE A 30 4.45 9.26 10.22
C PHE A 30 4.42 9.19 8.70
N ASN A 31 5.63 9.04 8.14
CA ASN A 31 5.82 8.80 6.72
C ASN A 31 5.45 7.35 6.38
N ARG A 32 4.78 7.17 5.24
CA ARG A 32 4.54 5.86 4.67
C ARG A 32 4.52 5.89 3.16
N ILE A 33 4.87 4.75 2.57
CA ILE A 33 4.73 4.50 1.14
C ILE A 33 3.52 3.62 0.90
N ARG A 34 2.67 4.01 -0.04
CA ARG A 34 1.50 3.24 -0.48
C ARG A 34 1.74 2.71 -1.87
N ILE A 35 1.44 1.43 -2.05
CA ILE A 35 1.47 0.74 -3.34
C ILE A 35 0.03 0.38 -3.70
N GLY A 36 -0.44 0.86 -4.84
CA GLY A 36 -1.79 0.62 -5.34
C GLY A 36 -1.94 -0.80 -5.92
N ILE A 37 -2.73 -1.64 -5.25
CA ILE A 37 -2.97 -3.04 -5.65
C ILE A 37 -4.30 -3.26 -6.38
N LYS A 38 -5.28 -2.36 -6.25
CA LYS A 38 -6.62 -2.55 -6.82
C LYS A 38 -6.66 -2.25 -8.33
N PRO A 39 -7.28 -3.10 -9.17
CA PRO A 39 -7.57 -2.77 -10.57
C PRO A 39 -8.73 -1.76 -10.69
N GLU A 40 -8.74 -0.96 -11.77
CA GLU A 40 -9.74 0.09 -12.01
C GLU A 40 -11.18 -0.43 -12.08
N LYS A 41 -11.37 -1.65 -12.60
CA LYS A 41 -12.68 -2.30 -12.71
C LYS A 41 -12.65 -3.60 -11.91
N ASN A 42 -13.07 -3.52 -10.65
CA ASN A 42 -13.28 -4.73 -9.85
C ASN A 42 -14.46 -4.56 -8.88
N ASN A 43 -15.48 -5.40 -9.05
CA ASN A 43 -16.66 -5.46 -8.19
C ASN A 43 -16.50 -6.43 -7.01
N ILE A 44 -15.31 -7.00 -6.82
CA ILE A 44 -15.01 -7.84 -5.66
C ILE A 44 -14.99 -6.97 -4.39
N GLU A 45 -15.62 -7.48 -3.34
CA GLU A 45 -15.58 -6.92 -1.99
C GLU A 45 -14.13 -6.76 -1.51
N THR A 46 -13.78 -5.57 -1.00
CA THR A 46 -12.39 -5.21 -0.67
C THR A 46 -11.71 -6.23 0.23
N GLU A 47 -12.42 -6.77 1.23
CA GLU A 47 -11.86 -7.76 2.16
C GLU A 47 -11.47 -9.06 1.46
N LYS A 48 -12.29 -9.53 0.52
CA LYS A 48 -11.97 -10.73 -0.28
C LYS A 48 -10.82 -10.46 -1.22
N PHE A 49 -10.79 -9.29 -1.86
CA PHE A 49 -9.73 -8.91 -2.78
C PHE A 49 -8.34 -8.90 -2.12
N VAL A 50 -8.21 -8.30 -0.93
CA VAL A 50 -6.91 -8.20 -0.25
C VAL A 50 -6.38 -9.54 0.28
N MET A 51 -7.24 -10.57 0.36
CA MET A 51 -6.86 -11.93 0.77
C MET A 51 -6.50 -12.83 -0.42
N GLN A 52 -6.72 -12.38 -1.66
CA GLN A 52 -6.33 -13.13 -2.86
C GLN A 52 -4.81 -13.09 -3.06
N LYS A 53 -4.29 -14.16 -3.65
CA LYS A 53 -2.92 -14.18 -4.16
C LYS A 53 -2.85 -13.35 -5.44
N PHE A 54 -1.68 -12.76 -5.67
CA PHE A 54 -1.36 -12.18 -6.97
C PHE A 54 -1.27 -13.28 -8.03
N THR A 55 -1.58 -12.92 -9.27
CA THR A 55 -1.32 -13.76 -10.43
C THR A 55 0.17 -13.73 -10.78
N ASN A 56 0.65 -14.71 -11.55
CA ASN A 56 2.06 -14.75 -11.98
C ASN A 56 2.48 -13.46 -12.72
N ASP A 57 1.59 -12.92 -13.57
CA ASP A 57 1.85 -11.67 -14.30
C ASP A 57 1.94 -10.48 -13.33
N GLU A 58 1.08 -10.42 -12.32
CA GLU A 58 1.15 -9.39 -11.27
C GLU A 58 2.40 -9.54 -10.40
N GLU A 59 2.84 -10.77 -10.11
CA GLU A 59 4.08 -11.03 -9.37
C GLU A 59 5.32 -10.52 -10.11
N GLU A 60 5.39 -10.69 -11.44
CA GLU A 60 6.48 -10.12 -12.24
C GLU A 60 6.49 -8.58 -12.14
N VAL A 61 5.32 -7.94 -12.27
CA VAL A 61 5.20 -6.48 -12.14
C VAL A 61 5.53 -6.01 -10.71
N LEU A 62 5.17 -6.81 -9.69
CA LEU A 62 5.46 -6.50 -8.29
C LEU A 62 6.95 -6.44 -7.99
N LYS A 63 7.78 -7.26 -8.63
CA LYS A 63 9.24 -7.23 -8.42
C LYS A 63 9.80 -5.84 -8.70
N GLU A 64 9.45 -5.25 -9.85
CA GLU A 64 9.88 -3.90 -10.24
C GLU A 64 9.31 -2.83 -9.29
N ILE A 65 8.03 -2.95 -8.93
CA ILE A 65 7.39 -2.00 -8.00
C ILE A 65 8.06 -2.01 -6.63
N ILE A 66 8.37 -3.19 -6.09
CA ILE A 66 9.02 -3.35 -4.78
C ILE A 66 10.42 -2.73 -4.81
N GLU A 67 11.19 -2.98 -5.87
CA GLU A 67 12.53 -2.42 -6.02
C GLU A 67 12.48 -0.88 -6.09
N ARG A 68 11.55 -0.34 -6.88
CA ARG A 68 11.32 1.11 -6.95
C ARG A 68 10.85 1.69 -5.61
N ALA A 69 9.95 1.02 -4.89
CA ALA A 69 9.49 1.46 -3.57
C ALA A 69 10.62 1.47 -2.54
N ALA A 70 11.53 0.48 -2.59
CA ALA A 70 12.71 0.44 -1.73
C ALA A 70 13.63 1.64 -2.01
N GLN A 71 13.91 1.95 -3.28
CA GLN A 71 14.71 3.12 -3.66
C GLN A 71 14.08 4.43 -3.16
N ILE A 72 12.76 4.60 -3.33
CA ILE A 72 12.04 5.78 -2.81
C ILE A 72 12.15 5.86 -1.29
N THR A 73 12.04 4.73 -0.58
CA THR A 73 12.18 4.69 0.89
C THR A 73 13.54 5.24 1.31
N ILE A 74 14.62 4.77 0.68
CA ILE A 74 15.99 5.21 0.98
C ILE A 74 16.17 6.70 0.70
N ALA A 75 15.57 7.23 -0.37
CA ALA A 75 15.70 8.63 -0.75
C ALA A 75 14.84 9.61 0.08
N THR A 76 13.83 9.10 0.80
CA THR A 76 12.90 9.93 1.61
C THR A 76 13.29 9.98 3.09
N LEU A 77 14.22 9.09 3.51
CA LEU A 77 14.89 9.12 4.81
C LEU A 77 16.05 10.10 4.81
#